data_AF-A0A7C3T3C2-F1
#
_entry.id   AF-A0A7C3T3C2-F1
#
_cell.length_a   1.000
_cell.length_b   1.000
_cell.length_c   1.000
_cell.angle_alpha   90.00
_cell.angle_beta   90.00
_cell.angle_gamma   90.00
#
_symmetry.space_group_name_H-M   'P 1'
#
loop_
_entity.id
_entity.type
_entity.pdbx_description
1 polymer ?
#
loop_
_entity_poly.entity_id
_entity_poly.type
_entity_poly.pdbx_seq_one_letter_code
_entity_poly.pdbx_strand_id
1 'polypeptide(L)'
;MKLDVPTKVHHIIADQVAALREQDFGARLWEHDTTLWSSDPAQQAVIDQALGWLDVVEDVRGELTNLRLFADEVRADGYTQAVLLGMGGSSL
;
A
#
# COMPACT_ATOMS: atom_id res chain seq x y z
N MET A 1 -4.13 -2.75 -20.46
CA MET A 1 -3.35 -1.51 -20.68
C MET A 1 -1.95 -1.91 -21.12
N LYS A 2 -1.65 -1.89 -22.43
CA LYS A 2 -0.28 -2.10 -22.91
C LYS A 2 0.40 -0.74 -22.84
N LEU A 3 1.31 -0.56 -21.90
CA LEU A 3 2.21 0.58 -21.92
C LEU A 3 3.02 0.49 -23.22
N ASP A 4 2.92 1.49 -24.09
CA ASP A 4 3.72 1.61 -25.31
C ASP A 4 5.12 2.09 -24.92
N VAL A 5 5.88 1.15 -24.36
CA VAL A 5 7.25 1.41 -23.91
C VAL A 5 8.19 1.18 -25.09
N PRO A 6 9.09 2.12 -25.43
CA PRO A 6 10.05 1.93 -26.50
C PRO A 6 10.83 0.61 -26.34
N THR A 7 11.01 -0.15 -27.42
CA THR A 7 11.63 -1.50 -27.43
C THR A 7 12.97 -1.57 -26.69
N LYS A 8 13.73 -0.47 -26.67
CA LYS A 8 15.01 -0.36 -25.94
C LYS A 8 14.87 -0.48 -24.42
N VAL A 9 13.73 -0.12 -23.86
CA VAL A 9 13.49 -0.11 -22.40
C VAL A 9 12.94 -1.46 -21.91
N HIS A 10 12.40 -2.30 -22.81
CA HIS A 10 11.86 -3.61 -22.44
C HIS A 10 12.91 -4.53 -21.79
N HIS A 11 14.12 -4.61 -22.35
CA HIS A 11 15.16 -5.45 -21.76
C HIS A 11 15.59 -4.89 -20.39
N ILE A 12 15.71 -3.55 -20.27
CA ILE A 12 16.10 -2.90 -19.02
C ILE A 12 15.10 -3.23 -17.90
N ILE A 13 13.80 -3.18 -18.20
CA ILE A 13 12.75 -3.56 -17.25
C ILE A 13 12.87 -5.05 -16.90
N ALA A 14 13.05 -5.92 -17.90
CA ALA A 14 13.14 -7.37 -17.67
C ALA A 14 14.35 -7.74 -16.80
N ASP A 15 15.51 -7.15 -17.11
CA ASP A 15 16.76 -7.34 -16.36
C ASP A 15 16.60 -6.85 -14.91
N GLN A 16 15.96 -5.69 -14.71
CA GLN A 16 15.74 -5.16 -13.37
C GLN A 16 14.74 -5.99 -12.57
N VAL A 17 13.67 -6.48 -13.20
CA VAL A 17 12.72 -7.40 -12.55
C VAL A 17 13.42 -8.71 -12.17
N ALA A 18 14.32 -9.23 -13.00
CA ALA A 18 15.13 -10.40 -12.67
C ALA A 18 16.04 -10.14 -11.46
N ALA A 19 16.76 -9.00 -11.45
CA ALA A 19 17.60 -8.62 -10.32
C ALA A 19 16.82 -8.47 -9.00
N LEU A 20 15.62 -7.87 -9.03
CA LEU A 20 14.76 -7.75 -7.85
C LEU A 20 14.27 -9.11 -7.35
N ARG A 21 14.04 -10.07 -8.25
CA ARG A 21 13.71 -11.45 -7.88
C ARG A 21 14.88 -12.17 -7.23
N GLU A 22 16.08 -12.02 -7.77
CA GLU A 22 17.30 -12.60 -7.18
C GLU A 22 17.59 -12.06 -5.77
N GLN A 23 17.13 -10.85 -5.46
CA GLN A 23 17.28 -10.21 -4.15
C GLN A 23 16.12 -10.50 -3.18
N ASP A 24 15.19 -11.39 -3.56
CA ASP A 24 13.96 -11.69 -2.80
C ASP A 24 13.17 -10.43 -2.40
N PHE A 25 13.25 -9.38 -3.24
CA PHE A 25 12.73 -8.05 -2.92
C PHE A 25 11.26 -8.09 -2.50
N GLY A 26 10.44 -8.91 -3.18
CA GLY A 26 9.03 -9.04 -2.87
C GLY A 26 8.78 -9.60 -1.47
N ALA A 27 9.47 -10.67 -1.08
CA ALA A 27 9.32 -11.25 0.26
C ALA A 27 9.78 -10.26 1.34
N ARG A 28 10.96 -9.67 1.14
CA ARG A 28 11.54 -8.66 2.05
C ARG A 28 10.65 -7.42 2.21
N LEU A 29 10.01 -6.98 1.12
CA LEU A 29 9.02 -5.89 1.15
C LEU A 29 7.84 -6.25 2.07
N TRP A 30 7.27 -7.45 1.93
CA TRP A 30 6.18 -7.93 2.78
C TRP A 30 6.59 -8.22 4.23
N GLU A 31 7.87 -8.46 4.50
CA GLU A 31 8.44 -8.59 5.84
C GLU A 31 8.84 -7.23 6.47
N HIS A 32 8.51 -6.13 5.80
CA HIS A 32 8.82 -4.76 6.22
C HIS A 32 10.32 -4.47 6.32
N ASP A 33 11.14 -5.10 5.48
CA ASP A 33 12.59 -4.89 5.47
C ASP A 33 12.94 -3.48 4.93
N THR A 34 13.10 -2.53 5.84
CA THR A 34 13.47 -1.14 5.54
C THR A 34 14.86 -1.00 4.90
N THR A 35 15.72 -2.01 5.04
CA THR A 35 17.08 -2.00 4.45
C THR A 35 17.07 -2.05 2.93
N LEU A 36 15.93 -2.37 2.32
CA LEU A 36 15.72 -2.31 0.87
C LEU A 36 15.93 -0.90 0.28
N TRP A 37 15.78 0.16 1.08
CA TRP A 37 15.96 1.55 0.62
C TRP A 37 17.02 2.33 1.37
N SER A 38 17.24 2.08 2.66
CA SER A 38 18.17 2.87 3.44
C SER A 38 18.79 2.11 4.61
N SER A 39 20.00 2.52 4.99
CA SER A 39 20.67 2.12 6.23
C SER A 39 20.63 3.21 7.30
N ASP A 40 20.05 4.39 7.00
CA ASP A 40 19.88 5.47 7.96
C ASP A 40 18.67 5.18 8.87
N PRO A 41 18.87 5.06 10.20
CA PRO A 41 17.77 4.78 11.13
C PRO A 41 16.60 5.76 11.05
N ALA A 42 16.86 7.04 10.76
CA ALA A 42 15.80 8.04 10.64
C ALA A 42 14.93 7.79 9.40
N GLN A 43 15.54 7.39 8.29
CA GLN A 43 14.82 7.04 7.06
C GLN A 43 14.09 5.70 7.21
N GLN A 44 14.72 4.71 7.86
CA GLN A 44 14.10 3.42 8.12
C GLN A 44 12.81 3.57 8.94
N ALA A 45 12.79 4.45 9.94
CA ALA A 45 11.56 4.72 10.71
C ALA A 45 10.41 5.25 9.84
N VAL A 46 10.71 6.13 8.88
CA VAL A 46 9.70 6.64 7.94
C VAL A 46 9.23 5.56 6.97
N ILE A 47 10.15 4.72 6.49
CA ILE A 47 9.83 3.61 5.58
C ILE A 47 8.96 2.58 6.31
N ASP A 48 9.29 2.22 7.54
CA ASP A 48 8.51 1.27 8.36
C ASP A 48 7.05 1.74 8.53
N GLN A 49 6.85 3.02 8.82
CA GLN A 49 5.51 3.62 8.87
C GLN A 49 4.76 3.53 7.54
N ALA A 50 5.46 3.67 6.42
CA ALA A 50 4.86 3.52 5.09
C ALA A 50 4.56 2.05 4.76
N LEU A 51 5.41 1.11 5.17
CA LEU A 51 5.21 -0.32 4.96
C LEU A 51 4.03 -0.87 5.76
N GLY A 52 3.69 -0.26 6.90
CA GLY A 52 2.46 -0.56 7.65
C GLY A 52 1.17 -0.51 6.82
N TRP A 53 1.14 0.16 5.67
CA TRP A 53 -0.01 0.11 4.75
C TRP A 53 -0.25 -1.26 4.09
N LEU A 54 0.77 -2.12 4.05
CA LEU A 54 0.67 -3.46 3.47
C LEU A 54 -0.27 -4.37 4.28
N ASP A 55 -0.38 -4.13 5.60
CA ASP A 55 -1.16 -4.96 6.52
C ASP A 55 -2.63 -4.51 6.64
N VAL A 56 -2.97 -3.31 6.17
CA VAL A 56 -4.29 -2.68 6.36
C VAL A 56 -5.46 -3.59 5.93
N VAL A 57 -5.27 -4.34 4.85
CA VAL A 57 -6.32 -5.25 4.36
C VAL A 57 -6.59 -6.37 5.36
N GLU A 58 -5.55 -6.93 5.99
CA GLU A 58 -5.70 -7.99 6.97
C GLU A 58 -6.23 -7.43 8.30
N ASP A 59 -5.74 -6.27 8.73
CA ASP A 59 -6.20 -5.61 9.95
C ASP A 59 -7.70 -5.27 9.92
N VAL A 60 -8.19 -4.77 8.77
CA VAL A 60 -9.58 -4.35 8.62
C VAL A 60 -10.50 -5.52 8.24
N ARG A 61 -9.96 -6.67 7.83
CA ARG A 61 -10.75 -7.84 7.39
C ARG A 61 -11.76 -8.28 8.44
N GLY A 62 -11.36 -8.32 9.72
CA GLY A 62 -12.21 -8.70 10.84
C GLY A 62 -13.38 -7.73 11.08
N GLU A 63 -13.18 -6.46 10.75
CA GLU A 63 -14.14 -5.38 11.01
C GLU A 63 -15.14 -5.16 9.86
N LEU A 64 -14.97 -5.86 8.73
CA LEU A 64 -15.83 -5.65 7.55
C LEU A 64 -17.32 -5.82 7.85
N THR A 65 -17.68 -6.75 8.74
CA THR A 65 -19.08 -6.94 9.15
C THR A 65 -19.59 -5.74 9.94
N ASN A 66 -18.82 -5.27 10.93
CA ASN A 66 -19.18 -4.12 11.75
C ASN A 66 -19.27 -2.84 10.93
N LEU A 67 -18.33 -2.62 10.00
CA LEU A 67 -18.32 -1.47 9.10
C LEU A 67 -19.55 -1.47 8.17
N ARG A 68 -19.99 -2.63 7.69
CA ARG A 68 -21.21 -2.75 6.88
C ARG A 68 -22.46 -2.46 7.69
N LEU A 69 -22.57 -3.01 8.90
CA LEU A 69 -23.69 -2.76 9.81
C LEU A 69 -23.79 -1.26 10.15
N PHE A 70 -22.68 -0.64 10.51
CA PHE A 70 -22.62 0.79 10.78
C PHE A 70 -23.06 1.62 9.56
N ALA A 71 -22.61 1.26 8.36
CA ALA A 71 -23.02 1.95 7.14
C ALA A 71 -24.52 1.80 6.85
N ASP A 72 -25.13 0.66 7.19
CA ASP A 72 -26.56 0.42 7.04
C ASP A 72 -27.38 1.20 8.08
N GLU A 73 -26.92 1.29 9.33
CA GLU A 73 -27.53 2.12 10.38
C GLU A 73 -27.54 3.60 9.99
N VAL A 74 -26.39 4.13 9.54
CA VAL A 74 -26.28 5.51 9.08
C VAL A 74 -27.22 5.79 7.89
N ARG A 75 -27.38 4.84 6.97
CA ARG A 75 -28.35 4.99 5.87
C ARG A 75 -29.79 4.97 6.38
N ALA A 76 -30.12 4.10 7.33
CA ALA A 76 -31.45 3.98 7.91
C ALA A 76 -31.88 5.26 8.64
N ASP A 77 -30.92 5.96 9.26
CA ASP A 77 -31.13 7.26 9.90
C ASP A 77 -31.31 8.42 8.91
N GLY A 78 -31.23 8.16 7.60
CA GLY A 78 -31.53 9.13 6.54
C GLY A 78 -30.35 9.99 6.08
N TYR A 79 -29.12 9.68 6.51
CA TYR A 79 -27.92 10.35 6.00
C TYR A 79 -27.65 9.95 4.54
N THR A 80 -27.38 10.94 3.69
CA THR A 80 -27.19 10.75 2.23
C THR A 80 -25.83 11.20 1.73
N GLN A 81 -25.06 11.91 2.57
CA GLN A 81 -23.76 12.44 2.24
C GLN A 81 -22.78 12.14 3.36
N ALA A 82 -21.55 11.79 2.98
CA ALA A 82 -20.41 11.65 3.88
C ALA A 82 -19.31 12.60 3.40
N VAL A 83 -18.68 13.31 4.34
CA VAL A 83 -17.55 14.18 4.07
C VAL A 83 -16.34 13.60 4.79
N LEU A 84 -15.36 13.13 4.03
CA LEU A 84 -14.07 12.70 4.59
C LEU A 84 -13.21 13.94 4.82
N LEU A 85 -12.90 14.23 6.08
CA LEU A 85 -12.00 15.31 6.47
C LEU A 85 -10.65 14.72 6.87
N GLY A 86 -9.60 15.07 6.13
CA GLY A 86 -8.23 14.63 6.42
C GLY A 86 -7.21 15.63 5.89
N MET A 87 -6.03 15.67 6.53
CA MET A 87 -4.86 16.43 6.06
C MET A 87 -3.71 15.46 5.76
N GLY A 88 -3.11 15.56 4.58
CA GLY A 88 -1.93 14.77 4.20
C GLY A 88 -2.26 13.38 3.65
N GLY A 89 -1.43 12.37 3.95
CA GLY A 89 -1.60 11.00 3.46
C GLY A 89 -2.88 10.31 3.95
N SER A 90 -3.51 10.82 5.01
CA SER A 90 -4.77 10.36 5.58
C SER A 90 -6.02 10.77 4.77
N SER A 91 -5.85 11.50 3.66
CA SER A 91 -6.94 11.90 2.74
C SER A 91 -6.90 11.18 1.40
N LEU A 92 -5.86 10.37 1.14
CA LEU A 92 -5.72 9.49 -0.03
C LEU A 92 -6.30 8.11 0.29
#